data_AF-L8MWX3-F1
#
_entry.id   AF-L8MWX3-F1
#
_cell.length_a   1.000
_cell.length_b   1.000
_cell.length_c   1.000
_cell.angle_alpha   90.00
_cell.angle_beta   90.00
_cell.angle_gamma   90.00
#
_symmetry.space_group_name_H-M   'P 1'
#
loop_
_entity.id
_entity.type
_entity.pdbx_description
1 polymer ?
#
loop_
_entity_poly.entity_id
_entity_poly.type
_entity_poly.pdbx_seq_one_letter_code
_entity_poly.pdbx_strand_id
1 'polypeptide(L)'
;MIKGILSNLTAGKKQETTNGKINFIPRFETYIGNLREIKRYADLMDVNYTLLADNSEYLDSPNTGEYQMYLGRTKLEDAADSINGEATIAFQSYATTKTREYIETEWHYVSRPVGIRGTDEFLMKLSALTGKPIPRV
;
A
#
# COMPACT_ATOMS: atom_id res chain seq x y z
N MET A 1 1.26 -15.05 4.32
CA MET A 1 1.76 -14.19 5.41
C MET A 1 0.86 -12.98 5.66
N ILE A 2 0.73 -12.01 4.74
CA ILE A 2 -0.02 -10.76 4.97
C ILE A 2 -1.39 -10.94 5.63
N LYS A 3 -2.23 -11.88 5.13
CA LYS A 3 -3.53 -12.18 5.77
C LYS A 3 -3.40 -12.43 7.28
N GLY A 4 -2.45 -13.28 7.68
CA GLY A 4 -2.24 -13.63 9.09
C GLY A 4 -1.76 -12.46 9.93
N ILE A 5 -0.87 -11.62 9.38
CA ILE A 5 -0.41 -10.39 10.04
C ILE A 5 -1.59 -9.44 10.25
N LEU A 6 -2.33 -9.13 9.19
CA LEU A 6 -3.47 -8.20 9.29
C LEU A 6 -4.56 -8.75 10.21
N SER A 7 -4.94 -10.04 10.10
CA SER A 7 -5.92 -10.63 11.01
C SER A 7 -5.54 -10.55 12.49
N ASN A 8 -4.23 -10.52 12.79
CA ASN A 8 -3.75 -10.35 14.15
C ASN A 8 -3.76 -8.87 14.57
N LEU A 9 -3.18 -7.99 13.76
CA LEU A 9 -2.98 -6.58 14.10
C LEU A 9 -4.29 -5.77 14.08
N THR A 10 -5.23 -6.11 13.20
CA THR A 10 -6.49 -5.36 13.04
C THR A 10 -7.62 -5.85 13.94
N ALA A 11 -7.41 -6.93 14.72
CA ALA A 11 -8.42 -7.49 15.60
C ALA A 11 -8.88 -6.46 16.65
N GLY A 12 -10.17 -6.14 16.67
CA GLY A 12 -10.75 -5.15 17.58
C GLY A 12 -10.31 -3.70 17.32
N LYS A 13 -9.78 -3.39 16.12
CA LYS A 13 -9.29 -2.04 15.75
C LYS A 13 -10.20 -1.27 14.80
N LYS A 14 -11.30 -1.89 14.33
CA LYS A 14 -12.27 -1.22 13.45
C LYS A 14 -12.96 -0.09 14.22
N GLN A 15 -12.97 1.09 13.61
CA GLN A 15 -13.67 2.27 14.09
C GLN A 15 -14.92 2.53 13.23
N GLU A 16 -15.82 3.37 13.73
CA GLU A 16 -17.02 3.83 13.00
C GLU A 16 -16.66 4.73 11.81
N THR A 17 -15.55 5.47 11.92
CA THR A 17 -15.05 6.36 10.86
C THR A 17 -13.82 5.79 10.18
N THR A 18 -13.60 6.20 8.94
CA THR A 18 -12.35 5.94 8.22
C THR A 18 -11.22 6.86 8.69
N ASN A 19 -9.98 6.48 8.44
CA ASN A 19 -8.78 7.28 8.73
C ASN A 19 -8.33 8.15 7.54
N GLY A 20 -9.11 8.18 6.45
CA GLY A 20 -8.81 8.95 5.23
C GLY A 20 -7.61 8.43 4.42
N LYS A 21 -7.04 7.27 4.75
CA LYS A 21 -5.88 6.69 4.04
C LYS A 21 -6.29 5.64 3.01
N ILE A 22 -5.51 5.53 1.93
CA ILE A 22 -5.55 4.41 0.99
C ILE A 22 -4.48 3.39 1.38
N ASN A 23 -4.85 2.12 1.52
CA ASN A 23 -3.88 1.05 1.71
C ASN A 23 -3.34 0.56 0.37
N PHE A 24 -2.04 0.27 0.32
CA PHE A 24 -1.39 -0.37 -0.82
C PHE A 24 -0.81 -1.72 -0.43
N ILE A 25 -1.07 -2.76 -1.22
CA ILE A 25 -0.52 -4.10 -1.04
C ILE A 25 0.34 -4.46 -2.27
N PRO A 26 1.68 -4.30 -2.19
CA PRO A 26 2.62 -4.67 -3.25
C PRO A 26 2.79 -6.18 -3.38
N ARG A 27 2.63 -6.90 -2.26
CA ARG A 27 2.84 -8.35 -2.15
C ARG A 27 4.29 -8.74 -2.44
N PHE A 28 4.57 -9.66 -3.37
CA PHE A 28 5.94 -10.10 -3.64
C PHE A 28 6.55 -9.16 -4.67
N GLU A 29 7.22 -8.12 -4.20
CA GLU A 29 7.87 -7.12 -5.02
C GLU A 29 9.38 -7.12 -4.74
N THR A 30 10.17 -7.32 -5.78
CA THR A 30 11.63 -7.45 -5.71
C THR A 30 12.36 -6.26 -6.31
N TYR A 31 11.62 -5.34 -6.93
CA TYR A 31 12.16 -4.07 -7.42
C TYR A 31 11.82 -2.95 -6.44
N ILE A 32 12.82 -2.50 -5.69
CA ILE A 32 12.68 -1.40 -4.72
C ILE A 32 12.16 -0.12 -5.38
N GLY A 33 12.55 0.12 -6.64
CA GLY A 33 12.05 1.21 -7.46
C GLY A 33 10.53 1.21 -7.60
N ASN A 34 9.88 0.04 -7.71
CA ASN A 34 8.42 -0.04 -7.83
C ASN A 34 7.72 0.48 -6.56
N LEU A 35 8.24 0.11 -5.38
CA LEU A 35 7.68 0.57 -4.10
C LEU A 35 7.86 2.08 -3.93
N ARG A 36 9.05 2.60 -4.26
CA ARG A 36 9.34 4.02 -4.25
C ARG A 36 8.44 4.79 -5.22
N GLU A 37 8.17 4.22 -6.39
CA GLU A 37 7.35 4.86 -7.41
C GLU A 37 5.88 4.93 -7.02
N ILE A 38 5.33 3.89 -6.39
CA ILE A 38 3.97 3.96 -5.82
C ILE A 38 3.86 5.05 -4.75
N LYS A 39 4.86 5.14 -3.85
CA LYS A 39 4.93 6.20 -2.84
C LYS A 39 4.95 7.57 -3.50
N ARG A 40 5.84 7.76 -4.48
CA ARG A 40 5.98 9.00 -5.26
C ARG A 40 4.67 9.41 -5.95
N TYR A 41 3.95 8.48 -6.58
CA TYR A 41 2.66 8.78 -7.22
C TYR A 41 1.62 9.25 -6.20
N ALA A 42 1.52 8.56 -5.07
CA ALA A 42 0.57 8.93 -4.03
C ALA A 42 0.93 10.29 -3.38
N ASP A 43 2.21 10.55 -3.13
CA ASP A 43 2.72 11.82 -2.62
C ASP A 43 2.40 12.98 -3.59
N LEU A 44 2.66 12.80 -4.89
CA LEU A 44 2.37 13.82 -5.91
C LEU A 44 0.87 14.11 -6.07
N MET A 45 0.02 13.11 -5.84
CA MET A 45 -1.43 13.27 -5.86
C MET A 45 -2.00 13.77 -4.51
N ASP A 46 -1.15 14.07 -3.52
CA ASP A 46 -1.57 14.47 -2.17
C ASP A 46 -2.55 13.46 -1.55
N VAL A 47 -2.26 12.17 -1.75
CA VAL A 47 -3.00 11.05 -1.19
C VAL A 47 -2.32 10.58 0.09
N ASN A 48 -3.06 10.52 1.19
CA ASN A 48 -2.59 9.84 2.39
C ASN A 48 -2.69 8.32 2.18
N TYR A 49 -1.61 7.59 2.46
CA TYR A 49 -1.57 6.14 2.25
C TYR A 49 -0.82 5.38 3.33
N THR A 50 -1.07 4.07 3.34
CA THR A 50 -0.28 3.07 4.07
C THR A 50 0.22 2.02 3.08
N LEU A 51 1.54 1.95 2.86
CA LEU A 51 2.14 0.85 2.10
C LEU A 51 2.35 -0.35 3.03
N LEU A 52 1.58 -1.42 2.84
CA LEU A 52 1.60 -2.61 3.68
C LEU A 52 2.71 -3.57 3.24
N ALA A 53 3.64 -3.86 4.15
CA ALA A 53 4.89 -4.59 3.90
C ALA A 53 5.88 -3.83 3.01
N ASP A 54 6.16 -2.58 3.36
CA ASP A 54 7.23 -1.79 2.75
C ASP A 54 8.60 -2.32 3.17
N ASN A 55 9.33 -2.89 2.21
CA ASN A 55 10.69 -3.39 2.33
C ASN A 55 11.74 -2.52 1.62
N SER A 56 11.38 -1.31 1.20
CA SER A 56 12.25 -0.47 0.37
C SER A 56 13.51 0.03 1.08
N GLU A 57 13.46 0.25 2.39
CA GLU A 57 14.60 0.78 3.15
C GLU A 57 15.56 -0.31 3.63
N TYR A 58 15.06 -1.42 4.19
CA TYR A 58 15.98 -2.47 4.70
C TYR A 58 16.65 -3.27 3.58
N LEU A 59 16.08 -3.30 2.38
CA LEU A 59 16.72 -3.91 1.19
C LEU A 59 17.60 -2.92 0.41
N ASP A 60 17.73 -1.67 0.88
CA ASP A 60 18.58 -0.64 0.28
C ASP A 60 19.27 0.20 1.38
N SER A 61 19.72 -0.45 2.45
CA SER A 61 20.34 0.22 3.59
C SER A 61 21.68 0.87 3.19
N PRO A 62 21.98 2.10 3.64
CA PRO A 62 23.22 2.77 3.28
C PRO A 62 24.43 2.13 3.97
N ASN A 63 25.56 2.10 3.26
CA ASN A 63 26.84 1.71 3.85
C ASN A 63 27.48 2.87 4.62
N THR A 64 27.08 3.04 5.87
CA THR A 64 27.56 4.10 6.78
C THR A 64 28.71 3.64 7.68
N GLY A 65 29.12 2.37 7.59
CA GLY A 65 30.02 1.71 8.55
C GLY A 65 29.31 1.08 9.74
N GLU A 66 28.00 1.29 9.91
CA GLU A 66 27.17 0.65 10.94
C GLU A 66 26.15 -0.30 10.32
N TYR A 67 25.99 -1.49 10.92
CA TYR A 67 24.95 -2.43 10.51
C TYR A 67 23.63 -2.12 11.20
N GLN A 68 22.60 -1.85 10.40
CA GLN A 68 21.24 -1.63 10.89
C GLN A 68 20.34 -2.81 10.50
N MET A 69 20.06 -3.69 11.45
CA MET A 69 19.28 -4.90 11.21
C MET A 69 17.84 -4.62 10.76
N TYR A 70 17.22 -3.55 11.27
CA TYR A 70 15.82 -3.20 10.97
C TYR A 70 15.70 -1.72 10.58
N LEU A 71 15.89 -1.41 9.30
CA LEU A 71 15.79 -0.05 8.76
C LEU A 71 14.48 0.18 7.99
N GLY A 72 13.77 1.26 8.31
CA GLY A 72 12.41 1.52 7.81
C GLY A 72 11.45 0.38 8.15
N ARG A 73 10.24 0.44 7.58
CA ARG A 73 9.14 -0.56 7.55
C ARG A 73 7.76 0.11 7.67
N THR A 74 6.73 -0.61 7.23
CA THR A 74 5.36 -0.35 7.73
C THR A 74 5.35 -0.50 9.24
N LYS A 75 4.95 0.53 9.98
CA LYS A 75 4.84 0.43 11.43
C LYS A 75 3.69 -0.47 11.82
N LEU A 76 3.79 -1.11 12.99
CA LEU A 76 2.71 -1.97 13.52
C LEU A 76 1.42 -1.18 13.75
N GLU A 77 1.53 0.07 14.19
CA GLU A 77 0.40 1.00 14.36
C GLU A 77 -0.32 1.28 13.03
N ASP A 78 0.42 1.59 11.96
CA ASP A 78 -0.16 1.83 10.63
C ASP A 78 -0.81 0.57 10.04
N ALA A 79 -0.19 -0.60 10.26
CA ALA A 79 -0.75 -1.88 9.83
C ALA A 79 -1.98 -2.31 10.64
N ALA A 80 -2.06 -1.95 11.92
CA ALA A 80 -3.25 -2.18 12.75
C ALA A 80 -4.40 -1.26 12.35
N ASP A 81 -4.10 -0.01 12.01
CA ASP A 81 -5.08 0.99 11.60
C ASP A 81 -5.53 0.84 10.14
N SER A 82 -4.91 -0.05 9.36
CA SER A 82 -5.25 -0.26 7.94
C SER A 82 -6.71 -0.71 7.73
N ILE A 83 -7.35 -1.33 8.74
CA ILE A 83 -8.77 -1.69 8.71
C ILE A 83 -9.72 -0.49 8.65
N ASN A 84 -9.21 0.71 9.00
CA ASN A 84 -9.93 1.97 8.93
C ASN A 84 -9.61 2.76 7.63
N GLY A 85 -8.83 2.20 6.70
CA GLY A 85 -8.56 2.80 5.39
C GLY A 85 -9.80 2.92 4.52
N GLU A 86 -9.86 3.97 3.68
CA GLU A 86 -10.96 4.23 2.73
C GLU A 86 -11.08 3.12 1.66
N ALA A 87 -9.92 2.64 1.20
CA ALA A 87 -9.82 1.57 0.23
C ALA A 87 -8.45 0.90 0.33
N THR A 88 -8.34 -0.28 -0.28
CA THR A 88 -7.11 -1.06 -0.41
C THR A 88 -6.85 -1.39 -1.87
N ILE A 89 -5.70 -1.00 -2.41
CA ILE A 89 -5.29 -1.38 -3.76
C ILE A 89 -4.22 -2.46 -3.68
N ALA A 90 -4.51 -3.62 -4.26
CA ALA A 90 -3.58 -4.74 -4.40
C ALA A 90 -2.94 -4.73 -5.79
N PHE A 91 -1.61 -4.73 -5.85
CA PHE A 91 -0.89 -4.61 -7.13
C PHE A 91 -0.70 -5.93 -7.89
N GLN A 92 -1.07 -7.05 -7.28
CA GLN A 92 -0.86 -8.39 -7.84
C GLN A 92 -2.11 -9.26 -7.65
N SER A 93 -2.89 -9.47 -8.72
CA SER A 93 -4.16 -10.22 -8.69
C SER A 93 -4.03 -11.64 -8.11
N TYR A 94 -3.11 -12.43 -8.67
CA TYR A 94 -2.95 -13.85 -8.38
C TYR A 94 -2.25 -14.09 -7.04
N ALA A 95 -1.32 -13.21 -6.68
CA ALA A 95 -0.57 -13.35 -5.44
C ALA A 95 -1.38 -12.90 -4.21
N THR A 96 -2.51 -12.20 -4.36
CA THR A 96 -3.24 -11.58 -3.25
C THR A 96 -4.60 -12.21 -2.94
N THR A 97 -5.01 -13.29 -3.60
CA THR A 97 -6.35 -13.93 -3.47
C THR A 97 -6.84 -14.05 -2.02
N LYS A 98 -6.14 -14.80 -1.16
CA LYS A 98 -6.51 -14.99 0.25
C LYS A 98 -6.55 -13.70 1.07
N THR A 99 -5.71 -12.73 0.74
CA THR A 99 -5.67 -11.44 1.43
C THR A 99 -6.85 -10.57 1.00
N ARG A 100 -7.21 -10.60 -0.29
CA ARG A 100 -8.39 -9.90 -0.81
C ARG A 100 -9.69 -10.51 -0.28
N GLU A 101 -9.81 -11.84 -0.26
CA GLU A 101 -10.93 -12.54 0.40
C GLU A 101 -11.11 -12.13 1.87
N TYR A 102 -10.01 -11.81 2.57
CA TYR A 102 -10.05 -11.34 3.95
C TYR A 102 -10.50 -9.87 4.08
N ILE A 103 -10.19 -9.02 3.11
CA ILE A 103 -10.38 -7.56 3.21
C ILE A 103 -11.83 -7.13 2.88
N GLU A 104 -12.75 -8.07 2.65
CA GLU A 104 -14.11 -7.87 2.15
C GLU A 104 -14.19 -7.07 0.82
N THR A 105 -15.16 -7.45 0.00
CA THR A 105 -15.21 -7.14 -1.43
C THR A 105 -15.45 -5.67 -1.78
N GLU A 106 -15.96 -4.85 -0.86
CA GLU A 106 -16.35 -3.47 -1.22
C GLU A 106 -15.15 -2.51 -1.32
N TRP A 107 -14.04 -2.80 -0.61
CA TRP A 107 -12.97 -1.83 -0.41
C TRP A 107 -11.66 -2.22 -1.08
N HIS A 108 -11.60 -3.31 -1.87
CA HIS A 108 -10.37 -3.73 -2.54
C HIS A 108 -10.39 -3.57 -4.07
N TYR A 109 -9.36 -2.95 -4.63
CA TYR A 109 -9.15 -2.87 -6.07
C TYR A 109 -7.88 -3.61 -6.45
N VAL A 110 -7.91 -4.28 -7.59
CA VAL A 110 -6.72 -4.85 -8.17
C VAL A 110 -6.26 -3.92 -9.28
N SER A 111 -5.03 -3.45 -9.17
CA SER A 111 -4.40 -2.66 -10.22
C SER A 111 -3.06 -3.30 -10.57
N ARG A 112 -2.58 -3.10 -11.79
CA ARG A 112 -1.20 -3.48 -12.16
C ARG A 112 -0.60 -2.31 -12.95
N PRO A 113 0.05 -1.35 -12.28
CA PRO A 113 0.58 -0.14 -12.91
C PRO A 113 1.85 -0.45 -13.71
N VAL A 114 1.68 -1.19 -14.81
CA VAL A 114 2.75 -1.60 -15.72
C VAL A 114 2.37 -1.20 -17.14
N GLY A 115 3.27 -0.46 -17.79
CA GLY A 115 3.01 0.16 -19.08
C GLY A 115 2.07 1.37 -18.99
N ILE A 116 1.83 2.02 -20.12
CA ILE A 116 1.04 3.27 -20.21
C ILE A 116 -0.37 3.05 -19.66
N ARG A 117 -1.14 2.16 -20.29
CA ARG A 117 -2.53 1.88 -19.91
C ARG A 117 -2.68 1.46 -18.44
N GLY A 118 -1.83 0.56 -17.95
CA GLY A 118 -1.93 0.08 -16.57
C GLY A 118 -1.65 1.18 -15.55
N THR A 119 -0.75 2.09 -15.87
CA THR A 119 -0.45 3.26 -15.04
C THR A 119 -1.60 4.27 -15.08
N ASP A 120 -2.15 4.56 -16.26
CA ASP A 120 -3.31 5.44 -16.40
C ASP A 120 -4.52 4.90 -15.61
N GLU A 121 -4.82 3.61 -15.74
CA GLU A 121 -5.89 2.94 -14.99
C GLU A 121 -5.70 3.05 -13.49
N PHE A 122 -4.46 2.89 -13.00
CA PHE A 122 -4.12 3.09 -11.59
C PHE A 122 -4.37 4.53 -11.13
N LEU A 123 -3.81 5.52 -11.84
CA LEU A 123 -3.90 6.93 -11.46
C LEU A 123 -5.33 7.46 -11.52
N MET A 124 -6.08 7.10 -12.57
CA MET A 124 -7.51 7.43 -12.68
C MET A 124 -8.31 6.80 -11.54
N LYS A 125 -8.02 5.54 -11.17
CA LYS A 125 -8.72 4.90 -10.08
C LYS A 125 -8.37 5.52 -8.73
N LEU A 126 -7.10 5.85 -8.50
CA LEU A 126 -6.66 6.53 -7.28
C LEU A 126 -7.31 7.91 -7.15
N SER A 127 -7.38 8.66 -8.24
CA SER A 127 -8.08 9.94 -8.31
C SER A 127 -9.57 9.79 -7.99
N ALA A 128 -10.25 8.80 -8.58
CA ALA A 128 -11.66 8.54 -8.32
C ALA A 128 -11.96 8.14 -6.85
N LEU A 129 -11.04 7.41 -6.21
CA LEU A 129 -11.20 6.98 -4.81
C LEU A 129 -10.97 8.10 -3.81
N THR A 130 -10.08 9.04 -4.13
CA THR A 130 -9.62 10.06 -3.19
C THR A 130 -10.21 11.44 -3.46
N GLY A 131 -10.83 11.63 -4.63
CA GLY A 131 -11.23 12.94 -5.13
C GLY A 131 -10.05 13.84 -5.50
N LYS A 132 -8.81 13.35 -5.41
CA LYS A 132 -7.60 14.12 -5.69
C LYS A 132 -7.34 14.16 -7.20
N PRO A 133 -7.06 15.33 -7.81
CA PRO A 133 -6.76 15.41 -9.22
C PRO A 133 -5.38 14.79 -9.52
N ILE A 134 -5.22 14.27 -10.74
CA ILE A 134 -3.89 13.86 -11.23
C ILE A 134 -3.09 15.14 -11.52
N PRO A 135 -1.90 15.33 -10.90
CA PRO A 135 -1.11 16.56 -11.05
C PRO A 135 -0.53 16.70 -12.45
N ARG A 136 -0.26 17.93 -12.87
CA ARG A 136 0.40 18.21 -14.17
C ARG A 136 1.92 18.04 -14.12
N VAL A 137 2.51 18.20 -12.93
CA VAL A 137 3.89 17.85 -12.54
C VAL A 137 4.02 17.98 -11.03
#